data_AF-A0A1F4W093-F1
#
_entry.id   AF-A0A1F4W093-F1
#
_cell.length_a   1.000
_cell.length_b   1.000
_cell.length_c   1.000
_cell.angle_alpha   90.00
_cell.angle_beta   90.00
_cell.angle_gamma   90.00
#
_symmetry.space_group_name_H-M   'P 1'
#
loop_
_entity.id
_entity.type
_entity.pdbx_description
1 polymer ?
#
loop_
_entity_poly.entity_id
_entity_poly.type
_entity_poly.pdbx_seq_one_letter_code
_entity_poly.pdbx_strand_id
1 'polypeptide(L)'
;MSLVYTEIMHLSASLLVGGSLSLLSGSYLPLVLSLVAGFFIDGDHLIDYLIFRGSRVTLKGFFSGNYFKESQKAYIFLHSWELAFGIVSLGLVANSSLLFYSVGLSLAVHLLIDQFTNSPGLYAYFLYHRITHKFDLKSSFPLCSP
;
A
#
# COMPACT_ATOMS: atom_id res chain seq x y z
N MET A 1 11.93 6.77 -9.29
CA MET A 1 12.37 7.33 -7.98
C MET A 1 13.16 6.26 -7.24
N SER A 2 14.02 6.58 -6.26
CA SER A 2 14.66 5.53 -5.44
C SER A 2 13.69 5.01 -4.38
N LEU A 3 13.82 3.72 -4.00
CA LEU A 3 12.99 3.10 -2.95
C LEU A 3 12.98 3.95 -1.67
N VAL A 4 14.17 4.31 -1.16
CA VAL A 4 14.33 5.11 0.07
C VAL A 4 13.55 6.42 0.03
N TYR A 5 13.53 7.10 -1.13
CA TYR A 5 12.81 8.36 -1.26
C TYR A 5 11.29 8.14 -1.19
N THR A 6 10.79 7.09 -1.83
CA THR A 6 9.37 6.70 -1.77
C THR A 6 8.95 6.33 -0.35
N GLU A 7 9.74 5.53 0.36
CA GLU A 7 9.51 5.19 1.78
C GLU A 7 9.46 6.42 2.70
N ILE A 8 10.32 7.41 2.47
CA ILE A 8 10.31 8.67 3.23
C ILE A 8 9.00 9.43 2.99
N MET A 9 8.47 9.42 1.76
CA MET A 9 7.18 10.04 1.46
C MET A 9 6.03 9.30 2.16
N HIS A 10 6.02 7.97 2.15
CA HIS A 10 5.01 7.17 2.86
C HIS A 10 5.03 7.40 4.37
N LEU A 11 6.23 7.41 4.97
CA LEU A 11 6.39 7.72 6.39
C LEU A 11 5.89 9.13 6.70
N SER A 12 6.32 10.13 5.92
CA SER A 12 5.94 11.53 6.14
C SER A 12 4.43 11.72 6.00
N ALA A 13 3.81 11.14 4.98
CA ALA A 13 2.38 11.21 4.77
C ALA A 13 1.59 10.51 5.90
N SER A 14 2.06 9.35 6.35
CA SER A 14 1.44 8.60 7.46
C SER A 14 1.50 9.39 8.77
N LEU A 15 2.64 10.02 9.05
CA LEU A 15 2.81 10.92 10.20
C LEU A 15 1.90 12.15 10.12
N LEU A 16 1.75 12.74 8.94
CA LEU A 16 0.89 13.91 8.74
C LEU A 16 -0.60 13.57 8.92
N VAL A 17 -1.09 12.51 8.29
CA VAL A 17 -2.49 12.07 8.43
C VAL A 17 -2.78 11.66 9.87
N GLY A 18 -1.97 10.75 10.41
CA GLY A 18 -2.16 10.20 11.75
C GLY A 18 -1.97 11.23 12.85
N GLY A 19 -0.99 12.12 12.70
CA GLY A 19 -0.74 13.23 13.64
C GLY A 19 -1.91 14.21 13.67
N SER A 20 -2.44 14.60 12.50
CA SER A 20 -3.60 15.48 12.41
C SER A 20 -4.83 14.89 13.10
N LEU A 21 -5.13 13.61 12.85
CA LEU A 21 -6.27 12.92 13.48
C LEU A 21 -6.04 12.64 14.97
N SER A 22 -4.79 12.45 15.40
CA SER A 22 -4.43 12.30 16.82
C SER A 22 -4.68 13.58 17.59
N LEU A 23 -4.32 14.73 17.01
CA LEU A 23 -4.61 16.05 17.58
C LEU A 23 -6.12 16.29 17.71
N LEU A 24 -6.91 15.91 16.70
CA LEU A 24 -8.37 16.06 16.72
C LEU A 24 -9.05 15.13 17.74
N SER A 25 -8.53 13.93 17.95
CA SER A 25 -9.11 12.95 18.87
C SER A 25 -8.61 13.07 20.31
N GLY A 26 -7.49 13.76 20.55
CA GLY A 26 -6.80 13.74 21.83
C GLY A 26 -6.17 12.37 22.17
N SER A 27 -5.97 11.50 21.18
CA SER A 27 -5.46 10.13 21.34
C SER A 27 -4.31 9.87 20.39
N TYR A 28 -3.34 9.04 20.79
CA TYR A 28 -2.24 8.60 19.92
C TYR A 28 -2.65 7.44 18.99
N LEU A 29 -3.83 6.84 19.20
CA LEU A 29 -4.26 5.68 18.44
C LEU A 29 -4.37 5.95 16.92
N PRO A 30 -4.93 7.08 16.45
CA PRO A 30 -4.90 7.45 15.03
C PRO A 30 -3.50 7.45 14.41
N LEU A 31 -2.49 7.99 15.10
CA LEU A 31 -1.11 7.99 14.63
C LEU A 31 -0.57 6.58 14.42
N VAL A 32 -0.79 5.70 15.41
CA VAL A 32 -0.37 4.30 15.32
C VAL A 32 -1.06 3.60 14.15
N LEU A 33 -2.38 3.77 14.01
CA LEU A 33 -3.15 3.17 12.92
C LEU A 33 -2.71 3.68 11.55
N SER A 34 -2.44 4.98 11.42
CA SER A 34 -1.94 5.57 10.19
C SER A 34 -0.54 5.08 9.81
N LEU A 35 0.36 4.89 10.78
CA LEU A 35 1.67 4.28 10.52
C LEU A 35 1.55 2.82 10.06
N VAL A 36 0.66 2.05 10.69
CA VAL A 36 0.41 0.66 10.29
C VAL A 36 -0.17 0.59 8.88
N ALA A 37 -1.17 1.43 8.57
CA ALA A 37 -1.92 1.38 7.32
C ALA A 37 -1.25 2.11 6.15
N GLY A 38 -0.40 3.11 6.40
CA GLY A 38 0.20 3.95 5.37
C GLY A 38 1.71 3.75 5.18
N PHE A 39 2.44 3.29 6.20
CA PHE A 39 3.89 3.06 6.09
C PHE A 39 4.24 1.58 6.15
N PHE A 40 3.70 0.83 7.12
CA PHE A 40 4.00 -0.61 7.22
C PHE A 40 3.23 -1.47 6.23
N ILE A 41 2.36 -0.89 5.41
CA ILE A 41 1.57 -1.63 4.43
C ILE A 41 2.42 -2.22 3.31
N ASP A 42 3.57 -1.62 2.98
CA ASP A 42 4.59 -2.18 2.09
C ASP A 42 5.11 -3.54 2.57
N GLY A 43 4.85 -3.90 3.83
CA GLY A 43 5.08 -5.25 4.33
C GLY A 43 4.28 -6.33 3.59
N ASP A 44 3.18 -6.01 2.91
CA ASP A 44 2.40 -6.99 2.15
C ASP A 44 3.17 -7.57 0.94
N HIS A 45 4.15 -6.85 0.42
CA HIS A 45 5.11 -7.30 -0.59
C HIS A 45 5.89 -8.53 -0.13
N LEU A 46 6.00 -8.75 1.19
CA LEU A 46 6.63 -9.95 1.73
C LEU A 46 5.87 -11.21 1.30
N ILE A 47 4.55 -11.11 1.07
CA ILE A 47 3.73 -12.21 0.56
C ILE A 47 4.19 -12.59 -0.85
N ASP A 48 4.29 -11.63 -1.76
CA ASP A 48 4.82 -11.85 -3.12
C ASP A 48 6.23 -12.46 -3.10
N TYR A 49 7.10 -11.91 -2.25
CA TYR A 49 8.47 -12.38 -2.11
C TYR A 49 8.52 -13.83 -1.60
N LEU A 50 7.70 -14.18 -0.60
CA LEU A 50 7.63 -15.53 -0.04
C LEU A 50 7.03 -16.52 -1.02
N ILE A 51 5.97 -16.14 -1.76
CA ILE A 51 5.38 -16.97 -2.81
C ILE A 51 6.42 -17.32 -3.87
N PHE A 52 7.23 -16.34 -4.29
CA PHE A 52 8.24 -16.56 -5.32
C PHE A 52 9.47 -17.32 -4.81
N ARG A 53 10.01 -16.97 -3.63
CA ARG A 53 11.29 -17.50 -3.13
C ARG A 53 11.18 -18.76 -2.28
N GLY A 54 9.99 -19.04 -1.73
CA GLY A 54 9.80 -20.10 -0.75
C GLY A 54 10.75 -19.94 0.44
N SER A 55 11.55 -20.96 0.73
CA SER A 55 12.48 -20.99 1.88
C SER A 55 13.80 -20.21 1.66
N ARG A 56 14.09 -19.72 0.45
CA ARG A 56 15.36 -19.04 0.12
C ARG A 56 15.26 -17.51 0.23
N VAL A 57 14.76 -17.04 1.37
CA VAL A 57 14.56 -15.61 1.67
C VAL A 57 15.83 -14.92 2.15
N THR A 58 16.07 -13.71 1.63
CA THR A 58 17.12 -12.81 2.12
C THR A 58 16.60 -11.38 2.13
N LEU A 59 17.02 -10.56 3.10
CA LEU A 59 16.61 -9.15 3.16
C LEU A 59 17.03 -8.39 1.91
N LYS A 60 18.25 -8.64 1.40
CA LYS A 60 18.73 -8.05 0.15
C LYS A 60 17.84 -8.41 -1.04
N GLY A 61 17.32 -9.65 -1.08
CA GLY A 61 16.41 -10.09 -2.13
C GLY A 61 15.05 -9.39 -2.03
N PHE A 62 14.50 -9.26 -0.83
CA PHE A 62 13.24 -8.55 -0.59
C PHE A 62 13.32 -7.08 -1.04
N PHE A 63 14.30 -6.33 -0.53
CA PHE A 63 14.46 -4.92 -0.87
C PHE A 63 14.93 -4.65 -2.32
N SER A 64 15.31 -5.69 -3.07
CA SER A 64 15.64 -5.52 -4.49
C SER A 64 14.43 -5.32 -5.40
N GLY A 65 13.24 -5.79 -4.99
CA GLY A 65 12.04 -5.78 -5.85
C GLY A 65 12.11 -6.66 -7.11
N ASN A 66 13.25 -7.30 -7.40
CA ASN A 66 13.45 -8.07 -8.63
C ASN A 66 12.53 -9.28 -8.76
N TYR A 67 12.02 -9.79 -7.64
CA TYR A 67 11.11 -10.93 -7.62
C TYR A 67 9.81 -10.67 -8.40
N PHE A 68 9.35 -9.42 -8.54
CA PHE A 68 8.21 -9.11 -9.42
C PHE A 68 8.52 -9.40 -10.88
N LYS A 69 9.71 -9.00 -11.34
CA LYS A 69 10.17 -9.25 -12.72
C LYS A 69 10.47 -10.73 -12.95
N GLU A 70 10.96 -11.44 -11.94
CA GLU A 70 11.25 -12.87 -12.07
C GLU A 70 9.98 -13.72 -12.01
N SER A 71 9.01 -13.36 -11.17
CA SER A 71 7.75 -14.10 -11.02
C SER A 71 6.73 -13.76 -12.11
N GLN A 72 6.83 -12.57 -12.73
CA GLN A 72 5.81 -11.98 -13.61
C GLN A 72 4.44 -11.85 -12.92
N LYS A 73 4.42 -11.80 -11.58
CA LYS A 73 3.22 -11.70 -10.76
C LYS A 73 3.34 -10.59 -9.72
N ALA A 74 2.26 -9.84 -9.52
CA ALA A 74 2.12 -8.84 -8.47
C ALA A 74 0.77 -9.00 -7.75
N TYR A 75 0.80 -9.60 -6.56
CA TYR A 75 -0.34 -9.85 -5.69
C TYR A 75 -0.69 -8.62 -4.85
N ILE A 76 0.25 -8.17 -3.99
CA ILE A 76 0.18 -6.95 -3.16
C ILE A 76 -1.24 -6.61 -2.71
N PHE A 77 -1.89 -7.55 -2.01
CA PHE A 77 -3.33 -7.55 -1.80
C PHE A 77 -3.86 -6.31 -1.07
N LEU A 78 -3.06 -5.73 -0.17
CA LEU A 78 -3.49 -4.60 0.64
C LEU A 78 -3.42 -3.27 -0.14
N HIS A 79 -2.60 -3.22 -1.20
CA HIS A 79 -2.51 -2.08 -2.11
C HIS A 79 -3.73 -2.01 -3.05
N SER A 80 -4.88 -1.66 -2.49
CA SER A 80 -6.19 -1.67 -3.15
C SER A 80 -6.98 -0.40 -2.89
N TRP A 81 -7.39 0.27 -3.96
CA TRP A 81 -8.33 1.40 -3.89
C TRP A 81 -9.68 0.98 -3.31
N GLU A 82 -10.13 -0.25 -3.61
CA GLU A 82 -11.36 -0.81 -3.04
C GLU A 82 -11.27 -0.94 -1.52
N LEU A 83 -10.12 -1.39 -0.99
CA LEU A 83 -9.87 -1.46 0.45
C LEU A 83 -9.86 -0.06 1.08
N ALA A 84 -9.17 0.90 0.46
CA ALA A 84 -9.12 2.28 0.93
C ALA A 84 -10.52 2.91 1.03
N PHE A 85 -11.28 2.84 -0.06
CA PHE A 85 -12.64 3.39 -0.10
C PHE A 85 -13.59 2.66 0.83
N GLY A 86 -13.52 1.34 0.89
CA GLY A 86 -14.35 0.55 1.81
C GLY A 86 -14.14 0.98 3.26
N ILE A 87 -12.88 1.12 3.70
CA ILE A 87 -12.55 1.55 5.06
C ILE A 87 -13.02 2.98 5.33
N VAL A 88 -12.80 3.92 4.41
CA VAL A 88 -13.31 5.30 4.56
C VAL A 88 -14.83 5.32 4.65
N SER A 89 -15.53 4.55 3.81
CA SER A 89 -17.00 4.46 3.84
C SER A 89 -17.52 3.89 5.15
N LEU A 90 -16.84 2.92 5.77
CA LEU A 90 -17.19 2.44 7.11
C LEU A 90 -17.10 3.55 8.16
N GLY A 91 -16.16 4.48 8.01
CA GLY A 91 -16.06 5.65 8.88
C GLY A 91 -17.27 6.59 8.85
N LEU A 92 -18.04 6.60 7.74
CA LEU A 92 -19.24 7.43 7.61
C LEU A 92 -20.41 6.91 8.47
N VAL A 93 -20.42 5.61 8.79
CA VAL A 93 -21.54 4.96 9.49
C VAL A 93 -21.15 4.46 10.89
N ALA A 94 -19.86 4.40 11.21
CA ALA A 94 -19.36 3.90 12.48
C ALA A 94 -19.20 5.02 13.53
N ASN A 95 -19.53 4.69 14.79
CA ASN A 95 -19.30 5.58 15.94
C ASN A 95 -17.81 5.90 16.16
N SER A 96 -16.90 5.06 15.67
CA SER A 96 -15.45 5.24 15.74
C SER A 96 -14.86 5.78 14.43
N SER A 97 -15.54 6.74 13.81
CA SER A 97 -15.21 7.29 12.48
C SER A 97 -13.74 7.67 12.32
N LEU A 98 -13.13 8.28 13.34
CA LEU A 98 -11.71 8.68 13.30
C LEU A 98 -10.74 7.51 13.14
N LEU A 99 -11.04 6.33 13.70
CA LEU A 99 -10.17 5.15 13.54
C LEU A 99 -10.21 4.64 12.10
N PHE A 100 -11.40 4.58 11.51
CA PHE A 100 -11.58 4.21 10.10
C PHE A 100 -10.94 5.23 9.17
N TYR A 101 -11.09 6.54 9.43
CA TYR A 101 -10.41 7.57 8.66
C TYR A 101 -8.88 7.50 8.79
N SER A 102 -8.35 7.14 9.96
CA SER A 102 -6.91 6.96 10.15
C SER A 102 -6.34 5.89 9.24
N VAL A 103 -7.02 4.75 9.14
CA VAL A 103 -6.60 3.63 8.30
C VAL A 103 -6.85 3.94 6.82
N GLY A 104 -8.09 4.32 6.48
CA GLY A 104 -8.53 4.49 5.10
C GLY A 104 -7.87 5.65 4.37
N LEU A 105 -7.69 6.81 5.04
CA LEU A 105 -7.01 7.95 4.43
C LEU A 105 -5.51 7.72 4.30
N SER A 106 -4.86 7.10 5.30
CA SER A 106 -3.44 6.77 5.20
C SER A 106 -3.16 5.79 4.06
N LEU A 107 -4.02 4.78 3.90
CA LEU A 107 -3.96 3.86 2.77
C LEU A 107 -4.18 4.59 1.43
N ALA A 108 -5.20 5.45 1.34
CA ALA A 108 -5.47 6.21 0.13
C ALA A 108 -4.28 7.11 -0.26
N VAL A 109 -3.70 7.83 0.70
CA VAL A 109 -2.53 8.70 0.45
C VAL A 109 -1.30 7.89 0.07
N HIS A 110 -1.08 6.73 0.71
CA HIS A 110 -0.05 5.78 0.31
C HIS A 110 -0.21 5.42 -1.18
N LEU A 111 -1.40 4.97 -1.60
CA LEU A 111 -1.68 4.61 -3.00
C LEU A 111 -1.53 5.78 -3.98
N LEU A 112 -1.84 7.01 -3.57
CA LEU A 112 -1.59 8.20 -4.40
C LEU A 112 -0.10 8.39 -4.65
N ILE A 113 0.72 8.35 -3.60
CA ILE A 113 2.18 8.48 -3.73
C ILE A 113 2.71 7.43 -4.70
N ASP A 114 2.23 6.19 -4.54
CA ASP A 114 2.60 5.07 -5.38
C ASP A 114 2.18 5.26 -6.86
N GLN A 115 0.96 5.75 -7.08
CA GLN A 115 0.44 6.07 -8.41
C GLN A 115 1.30 7.12 -9.14
N PHE A 116 1.78 8.14 -8.41
CA PHE A 116 2.61 9.21 -8.99
C PHE A 116 4.08 8.82 -9.15
N THR A 117 4.64 8.08 -8.19
CA THR A 117 6.09 7.81 -8.15
C THR A 117 6.48 6.61 -9.01
N ASN A 118 5.60 5.60 -9.10
CA ASN A 118 5.82 4.40 -9.90
C ASN A 118 5.13 4.48 -11.26
N SER A 119 4.13 5.36 -11.42
CA SER A 119 3.35 5.53 -12.66
C SER A 119 2.82 4.20 -13.25
N PRO A 120 2.18 3.31 -12.46
CA PRO A 120 1.94 1.93 -12.86
C PRO A 120 0.82 1.69 -13.90
N GLY A 121 0.04 2.73 -14.20
CA GLY A 121 -1.22 2.63 -14.94
C GLY A 121 -2.41 2.86 -14.00
N LEU A 122 -3.51 3.38 -14.54
CA LEU A 122 -4.63 3.88 -13.74
C LEU A 122 -5.30 2.79 -12.88
N TYR A 123 -5.32 1.55 -13.38
CA TYR A 123 -6.02 0.44 -12.73
C TYR A 123 -5.11 -0.48 -11.90
N ALA A 124 -3.83 -0.17 -11.78
CA ALA A 124 -2.83 -1.08 -11.23
C ALA A 124 -3.09 -1.45 -9.75
N TYR A 125 -3.59 -0.48 -8.98
CA TYR A 125 -3.97 -0.66 -7.57
C TYR A 125 -5.45 -0.97 -7.37
N PHE A 126 -6.18 -1.38 -8.41
CA PHE A 126 -7.50 -1.98 -8.23
C PHE A 126 -7.33 -3.50 -8.09
N LEU A 127 -7.68 -4.03 -6.92
CA LEU A 127 -7.57 -5.46 -6.65
C LEU A 127 -8.43 -6.26 -7.63
N TYR A 128 -9.63 -5.77 -7.97
CA TYR A 128 -10.48 -6.42 -8.96
C TYR A 128 -9.80 -6.51 -10.34
N HIS A 129 -9.11 -5.43 -10.75
CA HIS A 129 -8.35 -5.42 -12.00
C HIS A 129 -7.21 -6.46 -11.96
N ARG A 130 -6.45 -6.54 -10.87
CA ARG A 130 -5.40 -7.56 -10.73
C ARG A 130 -5.95 -8.99 -10.72
N ILE A 131 -7.06 -9.26 -10.02
CA ILE A 131 -7.68 -10.59 -9.98
C ILE A 131 -8.14 -11.03 -11.38
N THR A 132 -8.83 -10.17 -12.11
CA THR A 132 -9.32 -10.47 -13.46
C THR A 132 -8.18 -10.72 -14.45
N HIS A 133 -7.01 -10.12 -14.22
CA HIS A 133 -5.78 -10.36 -14.97
C HIS A 133 -4.87 -11.42 -14.33
N LYS A 134 -5.36 -12.20 -13.37
CA LYS A 134 -4.63 -13.28 -12.68
C LYS A 134 -3.28 -12.83 -12.12
N PHE A 135 -3.24 -11.59 -11.61
CA PHE A 135 -2.07 -10.92 -11.03
C PHE A 135 -0.87 -10.82 -11.98
N ASP A 136 -1.08 -10.94 -13.29
CA ASP A 136 -0.01 -10.81 -14.28
C ASP A 136 0.58 -9.40 -14.27
N LEU A 137 1.91 -9.30 -14.13
CA LEU A 137 2.60 -8.03 -13.96
C LEU A 137 2.43 -7.12 -15.19
N LYS A 138 2.53 -7.68 -16.40
CA LYS A 138 2.48 -6.89 -17.65
C LYS A 138 1.10 -6.26 -17.87
N SER A 139 0.04 -7.01 -17.61
CA SER A 139 -1.34 -6.51 -17.76
C SER A 139 -1.78 -5.64 -16.58
N SER A 140 -1.32 -5.95 -15.36
CA SER A 140 -1.70 -5.20 -14.15
C SER A 140 -0.90 -3.90 -13.99
N PHE A 141 0.39 -3.90 -14.37
CA PHE A 141 1.33 -2.78 -14.24
C PHE A 141 2.04 -2.49 -15.58
N PRO A 142 1.29 -2.14 -16.64
CA PRO A 142 1.82 -2.04 -18.01
C PRO A 142 2.91 -0.98 -18.19
N LEU A 143 2.94 0.04 -17.34
CA LEU A 143 3.90 1.14 -17.42
C LEU A 143 5.13 0.95 -16.51
N CYS A 144 5.09 -0.01 -15.58
CA CYS A 144 6.25 -0.41 -14.78
C CYS A 144 6.99 -1.63 -15.35
N SER A 145 6.39 -2.30 -16.34
CA SER A 145 6.95 -3.48 -16.98
C SER A 145 7.99 -3.08 -18.02
N PRO A 146 9.20 -3.69 -18.02
CA PRO A 146 10.23 -3.39 -19.02
C PRO A 146 9.83 -3.80 -20.45
#